data_AF-A0A3M1M3C4-F1
#
_entry.id   AF-A0A3M1M3C4-F1
#
_cell.length_a   1.000
_cell.length_b   1.000
_cell.length_c   1.000
_cell.angle_alpha   90.00
_cell.angle_beta   90.00
_cell.angle_gamma   90.00
#
_symmetry.space_group_name_H-M   'P 1'
#
loop_
_entity.id
_entity.type
_entity.pdbx_description
1 polymer ?
#
loop_
_entity_poly.entity_id
_entity_poly.type
_entity_poly.pdbx_seq_one_letter_code
_entity_poly.pdbx_strand_id
1 'polypeptide(L)'
;MNGTNIEVTFADGTRAEITNGRFELKDANNRTIVERSATPADRARLTSAVDQLGRDAIADISRSDPVKFEAVGRNLEVVYANGWKEEIHAGRYELKDAANRTVIERAATQADRDRIREALTR
;
A
#
# COMPACT_ATOMS: atom_id res chain seq x y z
N MET A 1 4.81 2.51 -21.56
CA MET A 1 4.74 3.55 -20.51
C MET A 1 4.68 2.85 -19.17
N ASN A 2 5.81 2.42 -18.61
CA ASN A 2 5.84 1.74 -17.31
C ASN A 2 6.48 2.68 -16.29
N GLY A 3 5.70 3.68 -15.87
CA GLY A 3 6.03 4.41 -14.65
C GLY A 3 5.78 3.48 -13.47
N THR A 4 6.82 3.17 -12.70
CA THR A 4 6.64 2.61 -11.37
C THR A 4 5.80 3.60 -10.56
N ASN A 5 4.55 3.27 -10.28
CA ASN A 5 3.68 4.04 -9.38
C ASN A 5 3.72 3.36 -8.01
N ILE A 6 4.37 4.02 -7.06
CA ILE A 6 4.47 3.58 -5.67
C ILE A 6 4.16 4.79 -4.79
N GLU A 7 3.33 4.59 -3.78
CA GLU A 7 2.98 5.58 -2.76
C GLU A 7 3.11 4.95 -1.37
N VAL A 8 3.63 5.72 -0.43
CA VAL A 8 3.74 5.37 0.98
C VAL A 8 3.29 6.55 1.83
N THR A 9 2.40 6.30 2.79
CA THR A 9 2.07 7.25 3.85
C THR A 9 2.69 6.76 5.16
N PHE A 10 3.49 7.60 5.78
CA PHE A 10 4.18 7.30 7.04
C PHE A 10 3.28 7.62 8.25
N ALA A 11 3.68 7.11 9.42
CA ALA A 11 2.91 7.27 10.66
C ALA A 11 2.69 8.74 11.06
N ASP A 12 3.62 9.62 10.72
CA ASP A 12 3.53 11.07 10.94
C ASP A 12 2.61 11.79 9.94
N GLY A 13 2.01 11.06 9.01
CA GLY A 13 1.15 11.58 7.95
C GLY A 13 1.89 12.10 6.72
N THR A 14 3.23 12.17 6.74
CA THR A 14 3.99 12.50 5.53
C THR A 14 3.81 11.42 4.48
N ARG A 15 3.92 11.81 3.20
CA ARG A 15 3.63 10.93 2.08
C ARG A 15 4.67 11.05 1.00
N ALA A 16 5.25 9.93 0.61
CA ALA A 16 6.23 9.86 -0.47
C ALA A 16 5.66 9.04 -1.63
N GLU A 17 5.71 9.58 -2.83
CA GLU A 17 5.24 8.93 -4.05
C GLU A 17 6.28 9.04 -5.17
N ILE A 18 6.36 7.99 -5.99
CA ILE A 18 6.99 8.05 -7.31
C ILE A 18 5.91 7.71 -8.32
N THR A 19 5.65 8.63 -9.23
CA THR A 19 4.66 8.48 -10.31
C THR A 19 5.26 9.00 -11.60
N ASN A 20 5.20 8.19 -12.67
CA ASN A 20 5.76 8.55 -13.98
C ASN A 20 7.21 9.05 -13.94
N GLY A 21 8.01 8.53 -13.00
CA GLY A 21 9.42 8.90 -12.84
C GLY A 21 9.69 10.21 -12.11
N ARG A 22 8.66 10.86 -11.54
CA ARG A 22 8.78 12.01 -10.65
C ARG A 22 8.59 11.55 -9.21
N PHE A 23 9.45 12.02 -8.32
CA PHE A 23 9.33 11.86 -6.88
C PHE A 23 8.62 13.09 -6.30
N GLU A 24 7.66 12.83 -5.41
CA GLU A 24 6.98 13.86 -4.62
C GLU A 24 6.97 13.45 -3.15
N LEU A 25 7.25 14.41 -2.26
CA LEU A 25 7.10 14.27 -0.80
C LEU A 25 6.11 15.34 -0.33
N LYS A 26 5.05 14.91 0.35
CA LYS A 26 4.06 15.78 0.98
C LYS A 26 4.13 15.70 2.48
N ASP A 27 3.77 16.80 3.14
CA ASP A 27 3.53 16.82 4.57
C ASP A 27 2.17 16.19 4.93
N ALA A 28 1.88 16.09 6.22
CA ALA A 28 0.61 15.55 6.73
C ALA A 28 -0.64 16.35 6.33
N ASN A 29 -0.48 17.59 5.86
CA ASN A 29 -1.55 18.43 5.35
C ASN A 29 -1.65 18.37 3.81
N ASN A 30 -1.00 17.38 3.19
CA ASN A 30 -0.98 17.17 1.75
C ASN A 30 -0.31 18.33 0.97
N ARG A 31 0.57 19.10 1.62
CA ARG A 31 1.37 20.15 0.96
C ARG A 31 2.67 19.55 0.45
N THR A 32 2.99 19.80 -0.82
CA THR A 32 4.25 19.35 -1.44
C THR A 32 5.46 20.06 -0.81
N ILE A 33 6.35 19.27 -0.22
CA ILE A 33 7.63 19.71 0.35
C ILE A 33 8.76 19.58 -0.69
N VAL A 34 8.75 18.48 -1.45
CA VAL A 34 9.75 18.19 -2.49
C VAL A 34 9.05 17.64 -3.71
N GLU A 35 9.43 18.14 -4.89
CA GLU A 35 9.01 17.58 -6.18
C GLU A 35 10.16 17.66 -7.19
N ARG A 36 10.59 16.50 -7.71
CA ARG A 36 11.72 16.43 -8.66
C ARG A 36 11.74 15.10 -9.42
N SER A 37 12.56 15.00 -10.46
CA SER A 37 12.83 13.70 -11.09
C SER A 37 13.32 12.68 -10.05
N ALA A 38 12.72 11.49 -10.07
CA ALA A 38 13.07 10.42 -9.15
C ALA A 38 14.49 9.92 -9.44
N THR A 39 15.35 9.98 -8.44
CA THR A 39 16.69 9.41 -8.49
C THR A 39 16.67 7.92 -8.16
N PRO A 40 17.72 7.16 -8.50
CA PRO A 40 17.86 5.77 -8.05
C PRO A 40 17.77 5.63 -6.52
N ALA A 41 18.30 6.60 -5.77
CA ALA A 41 18.24 6.61 -4.32
C ALA A 41 16.81 6.77 -3.79
N ASP A 42 15.97 7.59 -4.44
CA ASP A 42 14.56 7.74 -4.03
C ASP A 42 13.79 6.45 -4.23
N ARG A 43 14.02 5.78 -5.37
CA ARG A 43 13.40 4.47 -5.66
C ARG A 43 13.82 3.44 -4.62
N ALA A 44 15.11 3.35 -4.32
CA ALA A 44 15.61 2.39 -3.33
C ALA A 44 15.02 2.64 -1.93
N ARG A 45 14.95 3.91 -1.50
CA ARG A 45 14.34 4.28 -0.21
C ARG A 45 12.84 3.97 -0.19
N LEU A 46 12.11 4.31 -1.24
CA LEU A 46 10.67 4.09 -1.31
C LEU A 46 10.32 2.60 -1.35
N THR A 47 11.07 1.79 -2.11
CA THR A 47 10.93 0.32 -2.08
C THR A 47 11.21 -0.22 -0.69
N SER A 48 12.30 0.22 -0.04
CA SER A 48 12.63 -0.23 1.32
C SER A 48 11.54 0.16 2.34
N ALA A 49 10.93 1.35 2.18
CA ALA A 49 9.84 1.80 3.02
C ALA A 49 8.58 0.94 2.83
N VAL A 50 8.22 0.62 1.59
CA VAL A 50 7.11 -0.31 1.27
C VAL A 50 7.38 -1.67 1.92
N ASP A 51 8.58 -2.22 1.78
CA ASP A 51 8.91 -3.54 2.33
C ASP A 51 8.82 -3.54 3.86
N GLN A 52 9.33 -2.49 4.52
CA GLN A 52 9.28 -2.37 5.98
C GLN A 52 7.84 -2.22 6.49
N LEU A 53 7.10 -1.25 5.97
CA LEU A 53 5.72 -1.00 6.39
C LEU A 53 4.81 -2.19 6.05
N GLY A 54 5.04 -2.85 4.91
CA GLY A 54 4.31 -4.04 4.52
C GLY A 54 4.52 -5.19 5.50
N ARG A 55 5.77 -5.43 5.93
CA ARG A 55 6.06 -6.45 6.96
C ARG A 55 5.39 -6.12 8.29
N ASP A 56 5.48 -4.87 8.73
CA ASP A 56 4.91 -4.44 10.02
C ASP A 56 3.38 -4.58 10.02
N ALA A 57 2.72 -4.17 8.93
CA ALA A 57 1.28 -4.31 8.77
C ALA A 57 0.84 -5.77 8.64
N ILE A 58 1.56 -6.60 7.87
CA ILE A 58 1.27 -8.03 7.75
C ILE A 58 1.40 -8.72 9.11
N ALA A 59 2.37 -8.34 9.94
CA ALA A 59 2.51 -8.89 11.28
C ALA A 59 1.29 -8.56 12.16
N ASP A 60 0.72 -7.36 12.05
CA ASP A 60 -0.52 -6.98 12.75
C ASP A 60 -1.74 -7.73 12.20
N ILE A 61 -1.92 -7.71 10.87
CA ILE A 61 -2.97 -8.46 10.16
C ILE A 61 -2.96 -9.94 10.52
N SER A 62 -1.78 -10.57 10.62
CA SER A 62 -1.66 -12.01 10.89
C SER A 62 -2.30 -12.44 12.22
N ARG A 63 -2.44 -11.50 13.17
CA ARG A 63 -3.03 -11.66 14.51
C ARG A 63 -4.51 -11.29 14.57
N SER A 64 -5.11 -10.91 13.44
CA SER A 64 -6.50 -10.50 13.35
C SER A 64 -7.30 -11.43 12.44
N ASP A 65 -8.57 -11.59 12.76
CA ASP A 65 -9.49 -12.37 11.93
C ASP A 65 -10.01 -11.51 10.77
N PRO A 66 -10.18 -12.09 9.57
CA PRO A 66 -10.90 -11.44 8.48
C PRO A 66 -12.39 -11.36 8.84
N VAL A 67 -13.00 -10.19 8.69
CA VAL A 67 -14.42 -9.94 9.03
C VAL A 67 -15.27 -9.57 7.82
N LYS A 68 -14.64 -9.19 6.70
CA LYS A 68 -15.32 -8.91 5.43
C LYS A 68 -14.41 -9.33 4.29
N PHE A 69 -15.02 -9.91 3.25
CA PHE A 69 -14.34 -10.26 2.01
C PHE A 69 -15.25 -9.98 0.81
N GLU A 70 -14.69 -9.39 -0.24
CA GLU A 70 -15.35 -9.21 -1.53
C GLU A 70 -14.41 -9.59 -2.67
N ALA A 71 -14.89 -10.40 -3.62
CA ALA A 71 -14.15 -10.74 -4.83
C ALA A 71 -15.05 -10.61 -6.07
N VAL A 72 -14.69 -9.67 -6.95
CA VAL A 72 -15.40 -9.41 -8.21
C VAL A 72 -14.42 -9.41 -9.36
N GLY A 73 -14.42 -10.49 -10.14
CA GLY A 73 -13.48 -10.68 -11.25
C GLY A 73 -12.03 -10.69 -10.77
N ARG A 74 -11.27 -9.65 -11.11
CA ARG A 74 -9.86 -9.47 -10.70
C ARG A 74 -9.70 -8.57 -9.48
N ASN A 75 -10.79 -7.95 -9.01
CA ASN A 75 -10.78 -7.09 -7.85
C ASN A 75 -11.00 -7.93 -6.59
N LEU A 76 -10.19 -7.68 -5.56
CA LEU A 76 -10.22 -8.39 -4.28
C LEU A 76 -10.21 -7.36 -3.15
N GLU A 77 -10.99 -7.58 -2.11
CA GLU A 77 -11.00 -6.78 -0.89
C GLU A 77 -11.11 -7.71 0.32
N VAL A 78 -10.33 -7.43 1.36
CA VAL A 78 -10.48 -8.02 2.69
C VAL A 78 -10.36 -6.94 3.76
N VAL A 79 -11.23 -7.01 4.77
CA VAL A 79 -11.16 -6.18 5.98
C VAL A 79 -10.96 -7.10 7.18
N TYR A 80 -10.03 -6.72 8.05
CA TYR A 80 -9.70 -7.45 9.27
C TYR A 80 -10.34 -6.79 10.50
N ALA A 81 -10.58 -7.57 11.55
CA ALA A 81 -11.23 -7.12 12.79
C ALA A 81 -10.49 -5.94 13.46
N ASN A 82 -9.16 -5.87 13.32
CA ASN A 82 -8.34 -4.77 13.81
C ASN A 82 -8.41 -3.49 12.94
N GLY A 83 -9.22 -3.49 11.88
CA GLY A 83 -9.47 -2.34 11.02
C GLY A 83 -8.54 -2.22 9.81
N TRP A 84 -7.49 -3.03 9.72
CA TRP A 84 -6.69 -3.08 8.50
C TRP A 84 -7.55 -3.55 7.31
N LYS A 85 -7.28 -2.98 6.14
CA LYS A 85 -7.94 -3.36 4.89
C LYS A 85 -6.91 -3.53 3.79
N GLU A 86 -7.11 -4.55 2.97
CA GLU A 86 -6.31 -4.81 1.78
C GLU A 86 -7.22 -4.89 0.56
N GLU A 87 -6.79 -4.24 -0.51
CA GLU A 87 -7.58 -4.10 -1.72
C GLU A 87 -6.69 -4.29 -2.95
N ILE A 88 -7.18 -5.04 -3.93
CA ILE A 88 -6.64 -5.07 -5.28
C ILE A 88 -7.73 -4.54 -6.21
N HIS A 89 -7.45 -3.41 -6.84
CA HIS A 89 -8.34 -2.77 -7.81
C HIS A 89 -7.55 -2.28 -9.03
N ALA A 90 -8.04 -2.56 -10.24
CA ALA A 90 -7.38 -2.20 -11.49
C ALA A 90 -5.89 -2.62 -11.58
N GLY A 91 -5.52 -3.74 -10.93
CA GLY A 91 -4.15 -4.27 -10.90
C GLY A 91 -3.20 -3.57 -9.92
N ARG A 92 -3.70 -2.62 -9.11
CA ARG A 92 -2.96 -1.98 -8.02
C ARG A 92 -3.35 -2.64 -6.70
N TYR A 93 -2.37 -2.76 -5.81
CA TYR A 93 -2.57 -3.17 -4.43
C TYR A 93 -2.59 -1.92 -3.55
N GLU A 94 -3.55 -1.86 -2.64
CA GLU A 94 -3.73 -0.80 -1.67
C GLU A 94 -3.88 -1.42 -0.27
N LEU A 95 -3.09 -0.94 0.68
CA LEU A 95 -3.17 -1.29 2.09
C LEU A 95 -3.63 -0.06 2.87
N LYS A 96 -4.70 -0.21 3.64
CA LYS A 96 -5.28 0.85 4.47
C LYS A 96 -5.22 0.46 5.93
N ASP A 97 -4.87 1.42 6.77
CA ASP A 97 -4.91 1.26 8.22
C ASP A 97 -6.35 1.35 8.77
N ALA A 98 -6.50 1.19 10.09
CA ALA A 98 -7.79 1.28 10.78
C ALA A 98 -8.48 2.66 10.68
N ALA A 99 -7.75 3.71 10.32
CA ALA A 99 -8.31 5.03 10.05
C ALA A 99 -8.67 5.22 8.56
N ASN A 100 -8.64 4.14 7.77
CA ASN A 100 -8.89 4.11 6.33
C ASN A 100 -7.90 4.99 5.53
N ARG A 101 -6.70 5.20 6.06
CA ARG A 101 -5.62 5.90 5.35
C ARG A 101 -4.81 4.89 4.56
N THR A 102 -4.54 5.20 3.29
CA THR A 102 -3.67 4.40 2.44
C THR A 102 -2.23 4.52 2.91
N VAL A 103 -1.66 3.43 3.44
CA VAL A 103 -0.27 3.39 3.89
C VAL A 103 0.67 2.90 2.80
N ILE A 104 0.19 2.05 1.89
CA ILE A 104 0.94 1.53 0.74
C ILE A 104 0.00 1.48 -0.45
N GLU A 105 0.43 2.03 -1.59
CA GLU A 105 -0.18 1.76 -2.90
C GLU A 105 0.92 1.40 -3.90
N ARG A 106 0.79 0.25 -4.58
CA ARG A 106 1.75 -0.18 -5.61
C ARG A 106 1.12 -1.10 -6.63
N ALA A 107 1.88 -1.59 -7.61
CA ALA A 107 1.42 -2.68 -8.45
C ALA A 107 1.14 -3.92 -7.60
N ALA A 108 0.01 -4.59 -7.85
CA ALA A 108 -0.33 -5.83 -7.17
C ALA A 108 0.57 -6.98 -7.67
N THR A 109 1.23 -7.64 -6.74
CA THR A 109 2.02 -8.85 -6.99
C THR A 109 1.14 -10.09 -6.92
N GLN A 110 1.68 -11.25 -7.33
CA GLN A 110 0.97 -12.51 -7.15
C GLN A 110 0.80 -12.85 -5.66
N ALA A 111 1.82 -12.58 -4.83
CA ALA A 111 1.78 -12.79 -3.40
C ALA A 111 0.64 -12.03 -2.70
N ASP A 112 0.35 -10.79 -3.14
CA ASP A 112 -0.81 -10.04 -2.59
C ASP A 112 -2.13 -10.75 -2.91
N ARG A 113 -2.27 -11.26 -4.13
CA ARG A 113 -3.49 -11.96 -4.57
C ARG A 113 -3.69 -13.26 -3.82
N ASP A 114 -2.63 -14.03 -3.64
CA ASP A 114 -2.68 -15.32 -2.95
C ASP A 114 -3.04 -15.11 -1.48
N ARG A 115 -2.35 -14.17 -0.82
CA ARG A 115 -2.60 -13.84 0.58
C ARG A 115 -4.02 -13.32 0.83
N ILE A 116 -4.56 -12.44 -0.02
CA ILE A 116 -5.95 -11.97 0.13
C ILE A 116 -6.96 -13.12 -0.10
N ARG A 117 -6.67 -14.07 -1.00
CA ARG A 117 -7.53 -15.25 -1.21
C ARG A 117 -7.45 -16.25 -0.06
N GLU A 118 -6.29 -16.44 0.53
CA GLU A 118 -6.12 -17.31 1.71
C GLU A 118 -6.91 -16.80 2.92
N ALA A 119 -7.06 -15.48 3.07
CA ALA A 119 -7.89 -14.88 4.11
C ALA A 119 -9.37 -15.32 4.04
N LEU A 120 -9.88 -15.77 2.88
CA LEU A 120 -11.23 -16.33 2.77
C LEU A 120 -11.40 -17.70 3.44
N THR A 121 -10.30 -18.44 3.58
CA THR A 121 -10.31 -19.85 4.01
C THR A 121 -9.92 -20.06 5.46
N ARG A 122 -9.75 -18.97 6.22
CA ARG A 122 -9.26 -18.97 7.61
C ARG A 122 -10.36 -19.21 8.64
#